data_AF-A0A382HBC9-F1
#
_entry.id   AF-A0A382HBC9-F1
#
_cell.length_a   1.000
_cell.length_b   1.000
_cell.length_c   1.000
_cell.angle_alpha   90.00
_cell.angle_beta   90.00
_cell.angle_gamma   90.00
#
_symmetry.space_group_name_H-M   'P 1'
#
loop_
_entity.id
_entity.type
_entity.pdbx_description
1 polymer ?
#
loop_
_entity_poly.entity_id
_entity_poly.type
_entity_poly.pdbx_seq_one_letter_code
_entity_poly.pdbx_strand_id
1 'polypeptide(L)'
;MAQLFGFQITRAKDKGEQASFVLPDPESGATTTAGFYSEFLDIEGQTKSESDLIRRYRSTSEHPECDLAIEDIINESINIDEYRQAVSINTDDLPYSAKIKRRIRQEFSQVLRLLDFTNKAHDVFRRWYIDGRIYFHKIVDEEDPQKGIQELRYIDALKIKRIRKIEKAETKKHSPTLKVLEDYYLYNEQGVTSANTGSTGPVGSSLKITADAIAMCGSGLFDPTKALVLGYLHKAIKPVNQLRMIEDAVVIYRISRAPERR
;
A
#
# COMPACT_ATOMS: atom_id res chain seq x y z
N MET A 1 12.81 13.45 15.00
CA MET A 1 13.55 12.66 16.01
C MET A 1 12.51 11.86 16.76
N ALA A 2 12.37 10.57 16.47
CA ALA A 2 11.41 9.70 17.15
C ALA A 2 12.18 8.51 17.74
N GLN A 3 12.06 8.30 19.05
CA GLN A 3 12.47 7.06 19.70
C GLN A 3 11.45 5.99 19.34
N LEU A 4 11.89 4.91 18.73
CA LEU A 4 11.11 3.69 18.57
C LEU A 4 11.97 2.50 19.01
N PHE A 5 11.37 1.62 19.81
CA PHE A 5 11.89 0.30 20.16
C PHE A 5 13.16 0.27 21.01
N GLY A 6 13.40 1.24 21.91
CA GLY A 6 14.58 1.21 22.80
C GLY A 6 15.96 1.28 22.10
N PHE A 7 16.01 1.20 20.77
CA PHE A 7 17.18 1.45 19.97
C PHE A 7 17.14 2.87 19.43
N GLN A 8 18.09 3.67 19.87
CA GLN A 8 18.52 4.80 19.09
C GLN A 8 19.38 4.25 17.94
N ILE A 9 18.73 3.79 16.85
CA ILE A 9 19.45 3.64 15.58
C ILE A 9 19.75 5.06 15.14
N THR A 10 20.86 5.61 15.62
CA THR A 10 21.53 6.69 14.92
C THR A 10 21.83 6.14 13.54
N ARG A 11 20.94 6.39 12.56
CA ARG A 11 21.40 6.44 11.17
C ARG A 11 22.65 7.30 11.23
N ALA A 12 23.80 6.73 10.89
CA ALA A 12 24.92 7.55 10.46
C ALA A 12 24.29 8.48 9.43
N LYS A 13 24.17 9.78 9.78
CA LYS A 13 23.45 10.80 9.02
C LYS A 13 23.52 10.39 7.56
N ASP A 14 22.41 9.93 6.98
CA ASP A 14 22.38 9.63 5.55
C ASP A 14 23.05 10.83 4.92
N LYS A 15 24.19 10.60 4.24
CA LYS A 15 24.96 11.67 3.61
C LYS A 15 23.92 12.46 2.84
N GLY A 16 23.60 13.65 3.35
CA GLY A 16 22.35 14.32 3.00
C GLY A 16 22.21 14.29 1.50
N GLU A 17 21.08 13.76 1.00
CA GLU A 17 20.73 13.92 -0.40
C GLU A 17 21.06 15.36 -0.79
N GLN A 18 21.76 15.52 -1.91
CA GLN A 18 22.14 16.84 -2.37
C GLN A 18 20.89 17.71 -2.37
N ALA A 19 21.00 18.88 -1.75
CA ALA A 19 19.92 19.85 -1.64
C ALA A 19 19.38 20.14 -3.05
N SER A 20 18.25 19.52 -3.37
CA SER A 20 17.56 19.67 -4.64
C SER A 20 16.27 20.44 -4.39
N PHE A 21 15.90 21.26 -5.36
CA PHE A 21 14.59 21.91 -5.40
C PHE A 21 13.50 20.95 -5.92
N VAL A 22 13.90 19.80 -6.48
CA VAL A 22 13.01 18.73 -6.96
C VAL A 22 13.01 17.61 -5.93
N LEU A 23 11.82 17.15 -5.56
CA LEU A 23 11.64 15.99 -4.69
C LEU A 23 11.99 14.70 -5.44
N PRO A 24 12.56 13.68 -4.78
CA PRO A 24 12.63 12.35 -5.37
C PRO A 24 11.21 11.85 -5.67
N ASP A 25 11.04 11.23 -6.84
CA ASP A 25 9.72 10.80 -7.32
C ASP A 25 8.98 9.98 -6.25
N PRO A 26 7.72 10.30 -5.94
CA PRO A 26 6.93 9.54 -4.99
C PRO A 26 6.39 8.27 -5.66
N GLU A 27 7.26 7.41 -6.20
CA GLU A 27 6.87 6.09 -6.76
C GLU A 27 6.11 5.24 -5.74
N SER A 28 6.30 5.53 -4.44
CA SER A 28 5.65 4.83 -3.33
C SER A 28 4.30 5.45 -2.90
N GLY A 29 3.72 6.36 -3.70
CA GLY A 29 2.36 6.88 -3.45
C GLY A 29 2.20 7.73 -2.19
N ALA A 30 3.29 8.33 -1.70
CA ALA A 30 3.23 9.22 -0.55
C ALA A 30 2.59 10.55 -0.96
N THR A 31 1.47 10.93 -0.32
CA THR A 31 0.91 12.27 -0.48
C THR A 31 1.86 13.26 0.17
N THR A 32 2.37 14.20 -0.63
CA THR A 32 3.27 15.25 -0.17
C THR A 32 2.46 16.44 0.32
N THR A 33 2.70 16.89 1.56
CA THR A 33 2.06 18.08 2.14
C THR A 33 3.09 19.17 2.41
N ALA A 34 2.74 20.42 2.08
CA ALA A 34 3.59 21.59 2.28
C ALA A 34 2.84 22.69 3.04
N GLY A 35 3.22 22.94 4.30
CA GLY A 35 2.75 24.10 5.09
C GLY A 35 1.38 23.97 5.79
N PHE A 36 1.22 24.72 6.88
CA PHE A 36 0.28 24.49 7.99
C PHE A 36 -1.22 24.75 7.74
N TYR A 37 -1.62 25.43 6.65
CA TYR A 37 -3.00 25.94 6.48
C TYR A 37 -3.70 25.62 5.15
N SER A 38 -2.99 25.13 4.13
CA SER A 38 -3.61 24.49 2.94
C SER A 38 -3.79 22.98 3.12
N GLU A 39 -3.45 22.47 4.30
CA GLU A 39 -3.20 21.06 4.63
C GLU A 39 -4.46 20.19 4.71
N PHE A 40 -5.63 20.73 5.06
CA PHE A 40 -6.81 19.88 5.31
C PHE A 40 -7.72 19.69 4.09
N LEU A 41 -7.78 20.67 3.18
CA LEU A 41 -8.76 20.66 2.09
C LEU A 41 -8.37 19.74 0.92
N ASP A 42 -7.08 19.67 0.58
CA ASP A 42 -6.57 18.89 -0.57
C ASP A 42 -6.32 17.42 -0.20
N ILE A 43 -5.87 17.14 1.03
CA ILE A 43 -5.71 15.76 1.53
C ILE A 43 -7.05 15.04 1.53
N GLU A 44 -8.14 15.70 1.91
CA GLU A 44 -9.46 15.08 1.96
C GLU A 44 -9.98 14.70 0.57
N GLY A 45 -9.79 15.58 -0.42
CA GLY A 45 -10.17 15.33 -1.83
C GLY A 45 -9.40 14.16 -2.44
N GLN A 46 -8.06 14.12 -2.29
CA GLN A 46 -7.25 13.00 -2.78
C GLN A 46 -7.57 11.69 -2.06
N THR A 47 -7.83 11.71 -0.75
CA THR A 47 -8.13 10.48 0.00
C THR A 47 -9.46 9.86 -0.41
N LYS A 48 -10.46 10.69 -0.73
CA LYS A 48 -11.70 10.21 -1.35
C LYS A 48 -11.45 9.55 -2.70
N SER A 49 -10.63 10.18 -3.55
CA SER A 49 -10.31 9.64 -4.87
C SER A 49 -9.60 8.29 -4.77
N GLU A 50 -8.70 8.11 -3.81
CA GLU A 50 -7.93 6.88 -3.62
C GLU A 50 -8.77 5.74 -3.03
N SER A 51 -9.57 6.04 -2.00
CA SER A 51 -10.48 5.05 -1.39
C SER A 51 -11.59 4.62 -2.36
N ASP A 52 -12.13 5.54 -3.15
CA ASP A 52 -13.08 5.22 -4.22
C ASP A 52 -12.44 4.36 -5.30
N LEU A 53 -11.18 4.63 -5.67
CA LEU A 53 -10.45 3.85 -6.65
C LEU A 53 -10.28 2.38 -6.20
N ILE A 54 -9.90 2.14 -4.94
CA ILE A 54 -9.78 0.79 -4.38
C ILE A 54 -11.15 0.09 -4.36
N ARG A 55 -12.22 0.79 -3.98
CA ARG A 55 -13.59 0.23 -4.02
C ARG A 55 -14.00 -0.17 -5.43
N ARG A 56 -13.65 0.64 -6.44
CA ARG A 56 -13.89 0.30 -7.84
C ARG A 56 -13.10 -0.92 -8.28
N TYR A 57 -11.85 -1.09 -7.83
CA TYR A 57 -11.09 -2.31 -8.13
C TYR A 57 -11.75 -3.55 -7.54
N ARG A 58 -12.17 -3.50 -6.28
CA ARG A 58 -12.90 -4.60 -5.63
C ARG A 58 -14.21 -4.93 -6.35
N SER A 59 -14.99 -3.93 -6.73
CA SER A 59 -16.21 -4.15 -7.53
C SER A 59 -15.91 -4.68 -8.94
N THR A 60 -14.77 -4.33 -9.52
CA THR A 60 -14.35 -4.86 -10.84
C THR A 60 -13.94 -6.33 -10.72
N SER A 61 -13.24 -6.71 -9.64
CA SER A 61 -12.85 -8.11 -9.41
C SER A 61 -14.03 -9.03 -9.13
N GLU A 62 -15.16 -8.51 -8.66
CA GLU A 62 -16.39 -9.30 -8.48
C GLU A 62 -17.02 -9.76 -9.81
N HIS A 63 -16.62 -9.18 -10.95
CA HIS A 63 -17.13 -9.61 -12.25
C HIS A 63 -16.57 -11.01 -12.61
N PRO A 64 -17.39 -12.01 -12.97
CA PRO A 64 -16.93 -13.39 -13.18
C PRO A 64 -15.75 -13.54 -14.16
N GLU A 65 -15.80 -12.87 -15.31
CA GLU A 65 -14.70 -12.90 -16.27
C GLU A 65 -13.40 -12.25 -15.74
N CYS A 66 -13.52 -11.23 -14.89
CA CYS A 66 -12.36 -10.61 -14.26
C CYS A 66 -11.80 -11.46 -13.13
N ASP A 67 -12.67 -12.09 -12.34
CA ASP A 67 -12.28 -13.01 -11.28
C ASP A 67 -11.47 -14.18 -11.86
N LEU A 68 -11.97 -14.81 -12.92
CA LEU A 68 -11.23 -15.87 -13.64
C LEU A 68 -9.86 -15.39 -14.13
N ALA A 69 -9.77 -14.22 -14.73
CA ALA A 69 -8.49 -13.67 -15.19
C ALA A 69 -7.53 -13.37 -14.03
N ILE A 70 -8.04 -12.94 -12.87
CA ILE A 70 -7.24 -12.73 -11.66
C ILE A 70 -6.72 -14.08 -11.13
N GLU A 71 -7.57 -15.10 -11.09
CA GLU A 71 -7.19 -16.45 -10.67
C GLU A 71 -6.07 -17.04 -11.53
N ASP A 72 -6.20 -16.92 -12.85
CA ASP A 72 -5.17 -17.41 -13.78
C ASP A 72 -3.82 -16.73 -13.52
N ILE A 73 -3.82 -15.41 -13.33
CA ILE A 73 -2.61 -14.64 -13.01
C ILE A 73 -2.01 -15.09 -11.67
N ILE A 74 -2.83 -15.32 -10.65
CA ILE A 74 -2.36 -15.77 -9.34
C ILE A 74 -1.72 -17.15 -9.45
N ASN A 75 -2.37 -18.08 -10.16
CA ASN A 75 -1.90 -19.46 -10.32
C ASN A 75 -0.61 -19.53 -11.12
N GLU A 76 -0.42 -18.67 -12.12
CA GLU A 76 0.84 -18.57 -12.86
C GLU A 76 1.93 -17.87 -12.03
N SER A 77 1.57 -16.88 -11.20
CA SER A 77 2.53 -16.12 -10.39
C SER A 77 3.05 -16.90 -9.17
N ILE A 78 2.19 -17.68 -8.52
CA ILE A 78 2.51 -18.42 -7.30
C ILE A 78 2.17 -19.89 -7.53
N ASN A 79 3.22 -20.69 -7.70
CA ASN A 79 3.10 -22.14 -7.74
C ASN A 79 3.51 -22.72 -6.38
N ILE A 80 2.56 -23.38 -5.71
CA ILE A 80 2.78 -24.07 -4.44
C ILE A 80 2.84 -25.56 -4.73
N ASP A 81 3.99 -26.15 -4.43
CA ASP A 81 4.22 -27.59 -4.51
C ASP A 81 4.35 -28.16 -3.09
N GLU A 82 3.88 -29.38 -2.87
CA GLU A 82 3.89 -30.04 -1.55
C GLU A 82 5.31 -30.22 -1.01
N TYR A 83 6.28 -30.43 -1.91
CA TYR A 83 7.67 -30.75 -1.56
C TYR A 83 8.62 -29.57 -1.68
N ARG A 84 8.15 -28.43 -2.20
CA ARG A 84 9.03 -27.29 -2.52
C ARG A 84 8.49 -25.99 -1.96
N GLN A 85 9.38 -25.22 -1.36
CA GLN A 85 9.07 -23.86 -0.90
C GLN A 85 8.78 -22.95 -2.10
N ALA A 86 7.64 -22.27 -2.09
CA ALA A 86 7.17 -21.43 -3.20
C ALA A 86 8.14 -20.26 -3.52
N VAL A 87 8.78 -19.68 -2.50
CA VAL A 87 9.71 -18.56 -2.66
C VAL A 87 10.97 -18.80 -1.83
N SER A 88 12.14 -18.53 -2.41
CA SER A 88 13.42 -18.60 -1.70
C SER A 88 14.31 -17.42 -2.08
N ILE A 89 15.15 -16.98 -1.13
CA ILE A 89 16.08 -15.88 -1.36
C ILE A 89 17.40 -16.39 -1.96
N ASN A 90 17.78 -15.84 -3.11
CA ASN A 90 19.11 -16.07 -3.68
C ASN A 90 20.12 -15.12 -2.98
N THR A 91 21.27 -15.65 -2.53
CA THR A 91 22.33 -14.87 -1.87
C THR A 91 23.70 -15.02 -2.55
N ASP A 92 23.72 -15.43 -3.82
CA ASP A 92 24.95 -15.77 -4.53
C ASP A 92 25.86 -14.54 -4.71
N ASP A 93 25.30 -13.40 -5.12
CA ASP A 93 26.02 -12.15 -5.37
C ASP A 93 26.44 -11.36 -4.11
N LEU A 94 26.16 -11.87 -2.90
CA LEU A 94 26.54 -11.18 -1.67
C LEU A 94 28.03 -11.39 -1.32
N PRO A 95 28.83 -10.33 -1.12
CA PRO A 95 30.26 -10.41 -0.76
C PRO A 95 30.47 -10.72 0.73
N TYR A 96 29.63 -11.57 1.33
CA TYR A 96 29.66 -11.90 2.75
C TYR A 96 29.94 -13.38 2.98
N SER A 97 30.39 -13.71 4.20
CA SER A 97 30.68 -15.09 4.60
C SER A 97 29.43 -15.99 4.53
N ALA A 98 29.66 -17.29 4.30
CA ALA A 98 28.60 -18.30 4.24
C ALA A 98 27.73 -18.34 5.52
N LYS A 99 28.32 -18.01 6.69
CA LYS A 99 27.59 -17.94 7.97
C LYS A 99 26.50 -16.85 7.95
N ILE A 100 26.81 -15.68 7.39
CA ILE A 100 25.85 -14.57 7.28
C ILE A 100 24.78 -14.92 6.25
N LYS A 101 25.18 -15.45 5.08
CA LYS A 101 24.23 -15.91 4.05
C LYS A 101 23.24 -16.95 4.61
N ARG A 102 23.72 -17.88 5.44
CA ARG A 102 22.86 -18.87 6.11
C ARG A 102 21.86 -18.21 7.07
N ARG A 103 22.29 -17.25 7.88
CA ARG A 103 21.40 -16.50 8.78
C ARG A 103 20.32 -15.76 8.00
N ILE A 104 20.67 -15.09 6.90
CA ILE A 104 19.71 -14.41 6.03
C ILE A 104 18.63 -15.38 5.52
N ARG A 105 19.02 -16.57 5.05
CA ARG A 105 18.07 -17.60 4.60
C ARG A 105 17.16 -18.11 5.74
N GLN A 106 17.69 -18.23 6.96
CA GLN A 106 16.93 -18.62 8.14
C GLN A 106 15.89 -17.56 8.52
N GLU A 107 16.29 -16.29 8.58
CA GLU A 107 15.38 -15.17 8.84
C GLU A 107 14.30 -15.05 7.76
N PHE A 108 14.66 -15.24 6.49
CA PHE A 108 13.69 -15.23 5.39
C PHE A 108 12.65 -16.35 5.53
N SER A 109 13.08 -17.55 5.94
CA SER A 109 12.18 -18.67 6.21
C SER A 109 11.26 -18.38 7.40
N GLN A 110 11.76 -17.67 8.41
CA GLN A 110 10.95 -17.21 9.53
C GLN A 110 9.89 -16.18 9.09
N VAL A 111 10.23 -15.23 8.22
CA VAL A 111 9.25 -14.27 7.65
C VAL A 111 8.14 -14.99 6.89
N LEU A 112 8.48 -15.98 6.06
CA LEU A 112 7.48 -16.79 5.36
C LEU A 112 6.58 -17.58 6.32
N ARG A 113 7.13 -18.04 7.45
CA ARG A 113 6.35 -18.67 8.53
C ARG A 113 5.40 -17.69 9.21
N LEU A 114 5.84 -16.46 9.47
CA LEU A 114 5.01 -15.41 10.09
C LEU A 114 3.83 -15.00 9.20
N LEU A 115 4.03 -14.98 7.88
CA LEU A 115 2.98 -14.72 6.91
C LEU A 115 2.09 -15.93 6.62
N ASP A 116 2.43 -17.11 7.15
CA ASP A 116 1.79 -18.38 6.79
C ASP A 116 1.68 -18.54 5.26
N PHE A 117 2.80 -18.25 4.58
CA PHE A 117 2.82 -18.09 3.12
C PHE A 117 2.42 -19.37 2.40
N THR A 118 2.74 -20.55 2.94
CA THR A 118 2.38 -21.83 2.32
C THR A 118 0.87 -21.98 2.14
N ASN A 119 0.05 -21.49 3.08
CA ASN A 119 -1.40 -21.64 3.01
C ASN A 119 -2.08 -20.39 2.43
N LYS A 120 -1.56 -19.20 2.75
CA LYS A 120 -2.22 -17.92 2.45
C LYS A 120 -1.60 -17.15 1.28
N ALA A 121 -0.60 -17.68 0.59
CA ALA A 121 0.07 -16.95 -0.49
C ALA A 121 -0.88 -16.50 -1.60
N HIS A 122 -1.76 -17.39 -2.07
CA HIS A 122 -2.76 -17.05 -3.11
C HIS A 122 -3.64 -15.89 -2.65
N ASP A 123 -4.15 -15.92 -1.41
CA ASP A 123 -5.00 -14.87 -0.87
C ASP A 123 -4.26 -13.53 -0.66
N VAL A 124 -3.02 -13.60 -0.16
CA VAL A 124 -2.17 -12.41 0.05
C VAL A 124 -1.87 -11.74 -1.29
N PHE A 125 -1.54 -12.53 -2.31
CA PHE A 125 -1.27 -12.02 -3.65
C PHE A 125 -2.53 -11.51 -4.34
N ARG A 126 -3.67 -12.22 -4.21
CA ARG A 126 -4.97 -11.77 -4.70
C ARG A 126 -5.32 -10.39 -4.16
N ARG A 127 -5.16 -10.19 -2.84
CA ARG A 127 -5.40 -8.87 -2.20
C ARG A 127 -4.47 -7.79 -2.73
N TRP A 128 -3.17 -8.07 -2.82
CA TRP A 128 -2.20 -7.12 -3.38
C TRP A 128 -2.51 -6.75 -4.83
N TYR A 129 -2.88 -7.74 -5.66
CA TYR A 129 -3.18 -7.53 -7.07
C TYR A 129 -4.47 -6.71 -7.26
N ILE A 130 -5.52 -7.02 -6.48
CA ILE A 130 -6.80 -6.30 -6.54
C ILE A 130 -6.65 -4.86 -6.06
N ASP A 131 -6.11 -4.65 -4.87
CA ASP A 131 -5.99 -3.31 -4.27
C ASP A 131 -4.83 -2.52 -4.90
N GLY A 132 -3.92 -3.18 -5.63
CA GLY A 132 -2.71 -2.61 -6.22
C GLY A 132 -1.61 -2.30 -5.19
N ARG A 133 -1.84 -2.63 -3.92
CA ARG A 133 -0.95 -2.36 -2.80
C ARG A 133 -1.31 -3.22 -1.60
N ILE A 134 -0.34 -3.47 -0.73
CA ILE A 134 -0.56 -4.21 0.51
C ILE A 134 0.27 -3.62 1.65
N TYR A 135 -0.28 -3.68 2.85
CA TYR A 135 0.33 -3.15 4.06
C TYR A 135 0.34 -4.20 5.18
N PHE A 136 1.48 -4.36 5.82
CA PHE A 136 1.65 -5.19 7.01
C PHE A 136 2.26 -4.38 8.15
N HIS A 137 1.62 -4.43 9.31
CA HIS A 137 2.18 -3.91 10.55
C HIS A 137 3.16 -4.90 11.15
N LYS A 138 4.36 -4.43 11.49
CA LYS A 138 5.40 -5.20 12.16
C LYS A 138 5.19 -5.11 13.67
N ILE A 139 4.78 -6.21 14.29
CA ILE A 139 4.60 -6.30 15.73
C ILE A 139 5.94 -6.76 16.34
N VAL A 140 6.47 -5.95 17.25
CA VAL A 140 7.74 -6.16 17.95
C VAL A 140 7.47 -6.05 19.45
N ASP A 141 8.15 -6.88 20.23
CA ASP A 141 8.17 -6.79 21.70
C ASP A 141 9.02 -5.58 22.10
N GLU A 142 8.42 -4.59 22.77
CA GLU A 142 9.16 -3.40 23.22
C GLU A 142 10.10 -3.72 24.40
N GLU A 143 9.75 -4.73 25.20
CA GLU A 143 10.52 -5.13 26.38
C GLU A 143 11.74 -5.98 26.02
N ASP A 144 11.61 -6.83 24.98
CA ASP A 144 12.71 -7.63 24.46
C ASP A 144 12.78 -7.63 22.93
N PRO A 145 13.41 -6.61 22.34
CA PRO A 145 13.52 -6.52 20.89
C PRO A 145 14.43 -7.59 20.26
N GLN A 146 15.25 -8.30 21.05
CA GLN A 146 16.14 -9.34 20.50
C GLN A 146 15.34 -10.54 19.97
N LYS A 147 14.12 -10.73 20.45
CA LYS A 147 13.18 -11.73 19.91
C LYS A 147 12.74 -11.41 18.47
N GLY A 148 12.99 -10.19 18.00
CA GLY A 148 12.69 -9.76 16.64
C GLY A 148 11.19 -9.55 16.40
N ILE A 149 10.78 -9.73 15.15
CA ILE A 149 9.38 -9.54 14.73
C ILE A 149 8.57 -10.76 15.17
N GLN A 150 7.53 -10.53 15.97
CA GLN A 150 6.67 -11.59 16.48
C GLN A 150 5.55 -11.96 15.50
N GLU A 151 4.92 -10.96 14.88
CA GLU A 151 3.78 -11.14 13.99
C GLU A 151 3.76 -10.04 12.92
N LEU A 152 3.29 -10.40 11.72
CA LEU A 152 2.96 -9.47 10.66
C LEU A 152 1.44 -9.40 10.51
N ARG A 153 0.86 -8.26 10.89
CA ARG A 153 -0.59 -8.07 10.82
C ARG A 153 -0.99 -7.33 9.57
N TYR A 154 -1.89 -7.92 8.78
CA TYR A 154 -2.45 -7.28 7.59
C TYR A 154 -3.25 -6.03 7.97
N ILE A 155 -3.02 -4.92 7.25
CA ILE A 155 -3.81 -3.70 7.33
C ILE A 155 -4.54 -3.52 6.00
N ASP A 156 -5.85 -3.25 6.07
CA ASP A 156 -6.65 -2.91 4.89
C ASP A 156 -6.15 -1.59 4.27
N ALA A 157 -5.90 -1.60 2.96
CA ALA A 157 -5.48 -0.44 2.18
C ALA A 157 -6.44 0.76 2.29
N LEU A 158 -7.73 0.53 2.60
CA LEU A 158 -8.72 1.60 2.82
C LEU A 158 -8.53 2.37 4.14
N LYS A 159 -7.77 1.81 5.09
CA LYS A 159 -7.63 2.34 6.46
C LYS A 159 -6.32 3.06 6.70
N ILE A 160 -5.39 3.01 5.74
CA ILE A 160 -4.03 3.48 5.91
C ILE A 160 -3.63 4.41 4.77
N LYS A 161 -2.96 5.51 5.10
CA LYS A 161 -2.43 6.46 4.11
C LYS A 161 -1.01 6.87 4.45
N ARG A 162 -0.13 6.92 3.46
CA ARG A 162 1.24 7.44 3.63
C ARG A 162 1.26 8.94 3.37
N ILE A 163 1.80 9.70 4.32
CA ILE A 163 1.91 11.15 4.25
C ILE A 163 3.37 11.54 4.42
N ARG A 164 3.86 12.39 3.52
CA ARG A 164 5.19 12.98 3.56
C ARG A 164 5.07 14.48 3.81
N LYS A 165 5.54 14.94 4.96
CA LYS A 165 5.57 16.37 5.30
C LYS A 165 6.87 16.99 4.81
N ILE A 166 6.74 18.07 4.05
CA ILE A 166 7.87 18.74 3.40
C ILE A 166 7.89 20.20 3.84
N GLU A 167 9.07 20.67 4.23
CA GLU A 167 9.33 22.07 4.48
C GLU A 167 10.19 22.66 3.37
N LYS A 168 9.78 23.86 2.92
CA LYS A 168 10.60 24.70 2.06
C LYS A 168 11.68 25.32 2.95
N ALA A 169 12.92 24.97 2.71
CA ALA A 169 14.08 25.55 3.36
C ALA A 169 14.92 26.32 2.33
N GLU A 170 15.56 27.39 2.75
CA GLU A 170 16.53 28.09 1.90
C GLU A 170 17.94 27.65 2.27
N THR A 171 18.74 27.29 1.27
CA THR A 171 20.17 27.06 1.49
C THR A 171 20.87 28.40 1.78
N LYS A 172 22.03 28.40 2.45
CA LYS A 172 22.86 29.59 2.71
C LYS A 172 23.14 30.48 1.48
N LYS A 173 22.98 29.94 0.26
CA LYS A 173 23.12 30.63 -1.03
C LYS A 173 21.78 31.13 -1.63
N HIS A 174 20.71 31.21 -0.83
CA HIS A 174 19.36 31.66 -1.26
C HIS A 174 18.75 30.82 -2.40
N SER A 175 19.13 29.55 -2.50
CA SER A 175 18.50 28.60 -3.43
C SER A 175 17.37 27.86 -2.71
N PRO A 176 16.17 27.75 -3.29
CA PRO A 176 15.06 27.02 -2.69
C PRO A 176 15.41 25.53 -2.62
N THR A 177 15.30 24.95 -1.43
CA THR A 177 15.57 23.54 -1.17
C THR A 177 14.34 22.94 -0.50
N LEU A 178 13.95 21.74 -0.92
CA LEU A 178 12.88 21.01 -0.24
C LEU A 178 13.50 20.03 0.75
N LYS A 179 13.10 20.12 2.02
CA LYS A 179 13.53 19.18 3.04
C LYS A 179 12.35 18.34 3.50
N VAL A 180 12.49 17.03 3.37
CA VAL A 180 11.53 16.08 3.93
C VAL A 180 11.71 16.09 5.45
N LEU A 181 10.66 16.45 6.19
CA LEU A 181 10.71 16.55 7.64
C LEU A 181 10.30 15.24 8.30
N GLU A 182 9.20 14.67 7.83
CA GLU A 182 8.61 13.46 8.38
C GLU A 182 7.91 12.65 7.29
N ASP A 183 8.10 11.33 7.35
CA ASP A 183 7.41 10.33 6.53
C ASP A 183 6.69 9.39 7.50
N TYR A 184 5.36 9.38 7.45
CA TYR A 184 4.54 8.63 8.40
C TYR A 184 3.28 8.08 7.74
N TYR A 185 2.69 7.08 8.38
CA TYR A 185 1.39 6.54 8.01
C TYR A 185 0.31 7.07 8.95
N LEU A 186 -0.84 7.37 8.39
CA LEU A 186 -2.06 7.71 9.12
C LEU A 186 -3.00 6.49 9.03
N TYR A 187 -3.35 5.91 10.17
CA TYR A 187 -4.28 4.80 10.28
C TYR A 187 -5.61 5.25 10.88
N ASN A 188 -6.73 4.81 10.32
CA ASN A 188 -8.08 5.09 10.82
C ASN A 188 -8.92 3.81 10.84
N GLU A 189 -9.42 3.42 12.02
CA GLU A 189 -10.14 2.16 12.24
C GLU A 189 -11.48 2.07 11.49
N GLN A 190 -12.19 3.19 11.34
CA GLN A 190 -13.48 3.25 10.64
C GLN A 190 -13.34 3.44 9.12
N GLY A 191 -12.11 3.44 8.60
CA GLY A 191 -11.82 3.81 7.21
C GLY A 191 -11.76 5.32 7.03
N VAL A 192 -10.99 5.78 6.05
CA VAL A 192 -10.79 7.22 5.84
C VAL A 192 -11.99 7.81 5.10
N THR A 193 -13.07 8.09 5.84
CA THR A 193 -14.26 8.80 5.35
C THR A 193 -14.42 10.15 6.06
N SER A 194 -15.05 11.12 5.38
CA SER A 194 -15.18 12.55 5.76
C SER A 194 -15.71 12.90 7.14
N ALA A 195 -16.19 11.96 7.95
CA ALA A 195 -16.92 12.31 9.16
C ALA A 195 -16.04 12.78 10.33
N ASN A 196 -14.71 12.61 10.27
CA ASN A 196 -13.85 12.78 11.46
C ASN A 196 -12.89 13.99 11.40
N THR A 197 -13.01 14.90 10.43
CA THR A 197 -12.17 16.12 10.35
C THR A 197 -12.85 17.37 10.91
N GLY A 198 -13.94 17.24 11.69
CA GLY A 198 -14.69 18.38 12.22
C GLY A 198 -15.29 18.25 13.62
N SER A 199 -15.16 17.13 14.31
CA SER A 199 -15.68 16.99 15.67
C SER A 199 -14.61 17.28 16.72
N THR A 200 -14.74 18.41 17.41
CA THR A 200 -14.18 18.68 18.76
C THR A 200 -14.84 17.79 19.83
N GLY A 201 -15.03 16.51 19.51
CA GLY A 201 -15.49 15.47 20.42
C GLY A 201 -14.31 14.58 20.85
N PRO A 202 -14.44 13.82 21.96
CA PRO A 202 -13.35 13.01 22.48
C PRO A 202 -13.01 11.87 21.51
N VAL A 203 -11.79 11.91 20.94
CA VAL A 203 -11.04 10.78 20.36
C VAL A 203 -11.77 9.98 19.26
N GLY A 204 -11.79 10.54 18.04
CA GLY A 204 -12.02 9.82 16.77
C GLY A 204 -10.71 9.42 16.08
N SER A 205 -9.89 8.67 16.83
CA SER A 205 -8.61 7.98 16.57
C SER A 205 -8.03 7.86 15.13
N SER A 206 -7.48 8.93 14.56
CA SER A 206 -6.46 8.79 13.52
C SER A 206 -5.08 8.58 14.17
N LEU A 207 -4.53 7.36 14.06
CA LEU A 207 -3.26 6.98 14.68
C LEU A 207 -2.10 7.30 13.73
N LYS A 208 -1.14 8.09 14.21
CA LYS A 208 0.11 8.33 13.49
C LYS A 208 1.07 7.18 13.75
N ILE A 209 1.45 6.46 12.70
CA ILE A 209 2.37 5.33 12.74
C ILE A 209 3.64 5.71 11.97
N THR A 210 4.80 5.30 12.47
CA THR A 210 6.07 5.57 11.78
C THR A 210 6.23 4.73 10.53
N ALA A 211 6.90 5.28 9.51
CA ALA A 211 7.13 4.59 8.25
C ALA A 211 7.84 3.23 8.45
N ASP A 212 8.74 3.16 9.44
CA ASP A 212 9.50 1.96 9.73
C ASP A 212 8.67 0.85 10.38
N ALA A 213 7.49 1.12 10.94
CA ALA A 213 6.64 0.10 11.57
C ALA A 213 5.77 -0.67 10.56
N ILE A 214 5.72 -0.22 9.30
CA ILE A 214 4.84 -0.78 8.27
C ILE A 214 5.68 -1.26 7.08
N ALA A 215 5.47 -2.50 6.68
CA ALA A 215 5.95 -3.02 5.41
C ALA A 215 4.88 -2.75 4.34
N MET A 216 5.27 -2.09 3.26
CA MET A 216 4.40 -1.72 2.16
C MET A 216 4.97 -2.25 0.85
N CYS A 217 4.11 -2.82 0.02
CA CYS A 217 4.43 -3.16 -1.35
C CYS A 217 3.34 -2.59 -2.26
N GLY A 218 3.72 -1.76 -3.24
CA GLY A 218 2.84 -1.20 -4.25
C GLY A 218 3.03 -1.89 -5.61
N SER A 219 2.08 -1.69 -6.52
CA SER A 219 2.10 -2.20 -7.90
C SER A 219 3.18 -1.58 -8.80
N GLY A 220 3.74 -0.44 -8.41
CA GLY A 220 4.69 0.32 -9.23
C GLY A 220 4.06 1.08 -10.40
N LEU A 221 2.73 1.10 -10.53
CA LEU A 221 2.03 1.92 -11.52
C LEU A 221 1.66 3.27 -10.88
N PHE A 222 2.22 4.36 -11.40
CA PHE A 222 1.99 5.71 -10.89
C PHE A 222 1.35 6.61 -11.95
N ASP A 223 0.27 7.31 -11.59
CA ASP A 223 -0.28 8.37 -12.42
C ASP A 223 0.39 9.71 -12.05
N PRO A 224 1.23 10.29 -12.94
CA PRO A 224 1.92 11.53 -12.64
C PRO A 224 0.97 12.73 -12.53
N THR A 225 -0.22 12.64 -13.12
CA THR A 225 -1.19 13.76 -13.12
C THR A 225 -1.93 13.85 -11.78
N LYS A 226 -2.27 12.69 -11.21
CA LYS A 226 -3.07 12.60 -9.97
C LYS A 226 -2.24 12.29 -8.74
N ALA A 227 -0.95 11.98 -8.92
CA ALA A 227 -0.05 11.52 -7.88
C ALA A 227 -0.58 10.31 -7.08
N LEU A 228 -1.27 9.40 -7.78
CA LEU A 228 -1.88 8.20 -7.19
C LEU A 228 -1.19 6.94 -7.70
N VAL A 229 -1.05 5.95 -6.80
CA VAL A 229 -0.63 4.59 -7.18
C VAL A 229 -1.85 3.84 -7.71
N LEU A 230 -1.75 3.39 -8.95
CA LEU A 230 -2.78 2.65 -9.67
C LEU A 230 -2.61 1.15 -9.47
N GLY A 231 -3.70 0.40 -9.38
CA GLY A 231 -3.68 -1.06 -9.49
C GLY A 231 -3.64 -1.53 -10.94
N TYR A 232 -3.27 -2.79 -11.16
CA TYR A 232 -3.31 -3.40 -12.49
C TYR A 232 -4.73 -3.43 -13.09
N LEU A 233 -5.76 -3.57 -12.22
CA LEU A 233 -7.17 -3.51 -12.60
C LEU A 233 -7.64 -2.14 -13.12
N HIS A 234 -6.83 -1.08 -13.03
CA HIS A 234 -7.23 0.25 -13.49
C HIS A 234 -7.64 0.28 -14.96
N LYS A 235 -6.96 -0.51 -15.80
CA LYS A 235 -7.28 -0.62 -17.23
C LYS A 235 -8.60 -1.35 -17.49
N ALA A 236 -9.02 -2.23 -16.58
CA ALA A 236 -10.21 -3.06 -16.70
C ALA A 236 -11.51 -2.35 -16.27
N ILE A 237 -11.44 -1.29 -15.43
CA ILE A 237 -12.64 -0.59 -14.93
C ILE A 237 -13.59 -0.17 -16.06
N LYS A 238 -13.05 0.48 -17.10
CA LYS A 238 -13.87 1.00 -18.20
C LYS A 238 -14.56 -0.12 -19.02
N PRO A 239 -13.84 -1.12 -19.56
CA PRO A 239 -14.48 -2.17 -20.35
C PRO A 239 -15.47 -3.00 -19.54
N VAL A 240 -15.18 -3.31 -18.27
CA VAL A 240 -16.09 -4.09 -17.41
C VAL A 240 -17.39 -3.36 -17.14
N ASN A 241 -17.33 -2.05 -16.85
CA ASN A 241 -18.53 -1.25 -16.67
C ASN A 241 -19.37 -1.16 -17.96
N GLN A 242 -18.72 -1.08 -19.12
CA GLN A 242 -19.41 -1.09 -20.40
C GLN A 242 -20.07 -2.44 -20.69
N LEU A 243 -19.39 -3.54 -20.36
CA LEU A 243 -19.94 -4.88 -20.50
C LEU A 243 -21.19 -5.06 -19.63
N ARG A 244 -21.11 -4.72 -18.34
CA ARG A 244 -22.26 -4.74 -17.41
C ARG A 244 -23.46 -3.96 -17.95
N MET A 245 -23.22 -2.74 -18.46
CA MET A 245 -24.28 -1.92 -19.05
C MET A 245 -24.93 -2.58 -20.27
N ILE A 246 -24.16 -3.24 -21.12
CA ILE A 246 -24.67 -3.93 -22.31
C ILE A 246 -25.47 -5.18 -21.90
N GLU A 247 -24.99 -5.96 -20.94
CA GLU A 247 -25.69 -7.13 -20.40
C GLU A 247 -27.07 -6.74 -19.84
N ASP A 248 -27.11 -5.73 -18.99
CA ASP A 248 -28.36 -5.19 -18.43
C ASP A 248 -29.31 -4.68 -19.53
N ALA A 249 -28.78 -3.94 -20.50
CA ALA A 249 -29.57 -3.41 -21.61
C ALA A 249 -30.18 -4.53 -22.47
N VAL A 250 -29.44 -5.61 -22.72
CA VAL A 250 -29.93 -6.77 -23.46
C VAL A 250 -31.04 -7.48 -22.68
N VAL A 251 -30.88 -7.65 -21.36
CA VAL A 251 -31.90 -8.24 -20.49
C VAL A 251 -33.19 -7.42 -20.51
N ILE A 252 -33.09 -6.10 -20.31
CA ILE A 252 -34.26 -5.19 -20.33
C ILE A 252 -34.93 -5.20 -21.71
N TYR A 253 -34.15 -5.17 -22.80
CA TYR A 253 -34.68 -5.23 -24.16
C TYR A 253 -35.49 -6.52 -24.41
N ARG A 254 -35.01 -7.66 -23.91
CA ARG A 254 -35.72 -8.94 -24.02
C ARG A 254 -36.98 -8.98 -23.15
N ILE A 255 -36.90 -8.55 -21.89
CA ILE A 255 -38.04 -8.57 -20.95
C ILE A 255 -39.15 -7.61 -21.41
N SER A 256 -38.80 -6.39 -21.83
CA SER A 256 -39.78 -5.35 -22.23
C SER A 256 -40.61 -5.72 -23.48
N ARG A 257 -40.15 -6.72 -24.24
CA ARG A 257 -40.83 -7.26 -25.43
C ARG A 257 -41.33 -8.70 -25.24
N ALA A 258 -41.10 -9.30 -24.07
CA ALA A 258 -41.59 -10.63 -23.75
C ALA A 258 -43.12 -10.70 -23.61
N PRO A 259 -43.81 -9.74 -22.97
CA PRO A 259 -45.28 -9.77 -22.94
C PRO A 259 -45.85 -9.33 -24.29
N GLU A 260 -46.90 -10.03 -24.72
CA GLU A 260 -47.68 -9.70 -25.91
C GLU A 260 -48.30 -8.30 -25.74
N ARG A 261 -47.94 -7.35 -26.60
CA ARG A 261 -48.50 -5.99 -26.56
C ARG A 261 -49.81 -5.99 -27.34
N ARG A 262 -50.95 -5.90 -26.63
CA ARG A 262 -52.28 -5.62 -27.21
C ARG A 262 -52.51 -4.13 -27.36
#